data_AF-A0A2S6HVP0-F1
#
_entry.id   AF-A0A2S6HVP0-F1
#
_cell.length_a   1.000
_cell.length_b   1.000
_cell.length_c   1.000
_cell.angle_alpha   90.00
_cell.angle_beta   90.00
_cell.angle_gamma   90.00
#
_symmetry.space_group_name_H-M   'P 1'
#
loop_
_entity.id
_entity.type
_entity.pdbx_description
1 polymer ?
#
loop_
_entity_poly.entity_id
_entity_poly.type
_entity_poly.pdbx_seq_one_letter_code
_entity_poly.pdbx_strand_id
1 'polypeptide(L)'
;MIFENLEQRIAQAYIHLLPPFVPDDHGSVSVGEQEQFYIMIKKLYQLAFDEPLLFVTSLYEDDAYPGFIKSSYGKPELQVNMRKFSKTIDILLQNMFLMGQGSPVKWNKREKAILSRLGINDFANLPAAWIWLSTRPDSNLTEFSFCLFDKEYPYTSDIYAYLLGEEAFRKLENWMIGQGYRRFDNYNITASDCKLSLTYANPVWSKDRPTGGFEYKIRHTGISARYDSCFENPVVFGLCIPNGLKTYLKAFDSASTNIKNFIIKHTKKCDGCRYCVQTDQTGARSLAVIKVVHEGEEYDLCPYFPGYGYRWHSINNELAEQLIEMLGFMDKLYKHSNNRCKNVMTND
;
A
#
# COMPACT_ATOMS: atom_id res chain seq x y z
N MET A 1 -9.23 12.44 10.24
CA MET A 1 -10.59 11.96 9.91
C MET A 1 -11.18 11.41 11.20
N ILE A 2 -12.36 11.84 11.61
CA ILE A 2 -13.02 11.37 12.85
C ILE A 2 -14.17 10.48 12.40
N PHE A 3 -14.21 9.24 12.90
CA PHE A 3 -15.32 8.31 12.68
C PHE A 3 -16.12 8.17 13.96
N GLU A 4 -17.42 7.92 13.87
CA GLU A 4 -18.27 7.73 15.05
C GLU A 4 -18.04 6.35 15.69
N ASN A 5 -17.61 5.37 14.89
CA ASN A 5 -17.36 4.01 15.32
C ASN A 5 -16.29 3.34 14.45
N LEU A 6 -15.76 2.25 14.99
CA LEU A 6 -14.76 1.40 14.35
C LEU A 6 -15.22 0.89 12.98
N GLU A 7 -16.48 0.49 12.86
CA GLU A 7 -17.05 -0.05 11.63
C GLU A 7 -17.03 0.95 10.47
N GLN A 8 -17.38 2.21 10.73
CA GLN A 8 -17.26 3.30 9.75
C GLN A 8 -15.82 3.46 9.24
N ARG A 9 -14.82 3.42 10.13
CA ARG A 9 -13.41 3.46 9.73
C ARG A 9 -13.05 2.32 8.77
N ILE A 10 -13.51 1.12 9.07
CA ILE A 10 -13.23 -0.06 8.23
C ILE A 10 -14.00 0.02 6.91
N ALA A 11 -15.27 0.44 6.92
CA ALA A 11 -16.06 0.64 5.70
C ALA A 11 -15.43 1.71 4.79
N GLN A 12 -14.90 2.78 5.38
CA GLN A 12 -14.20 3.85 4.65
C GLN A 12 -13.03 3.31 3.80
N ALA A 13 -12.38 2.24 4.23
CA ALA A 13 -11.31 1.60 3.46
C ALA A 13 -11.81 1.11 2.09
N TYR A 14 -12.99 0.48 2.04
CA TYR A 14 -13.58 0.01 0.77
C TYR A 14 -13.96 1.18 -0.13
N ILE A 15 -14.45 2.28 0.45
CA ILE A 15 -14.79 3.51 -0.30
C ILE A 15 -13.54 4.17 -0.88
N HIS A 16 -12.50 4.36 -0.08
CA HIS A 16 -11.24 4.96 -0.52
C HIS A 16 -10.48 4.12 -1.55
N LEU A 17 -10.60 2.80 -1.47
CA LEU A 17 -9.94 1.86 -2.36
C LEU A 17 -10.77 1.50 -3.60
N LEU A 18 -12.03 1.94 -3.69
CA LEU A 18 -12.82 1.79 -4.92
C LEU A 18 -12.31 2.81 -5.95
N PRO A 19 -11.64 2.37 -7.03
CA PRO A 19 -11.10 3.29 -8.03
C PRO A 19 -12.21 3.96 -8.83
N PRO A 20 -11.89 5.03 -9.60
CA PRO A 20 -12.81 5.57 -10.59
C PRO A 20 -13.29 4.48 -11.58
N PHE A 21 -14.49 4.66 -12.10
CA PHE A 21 -15.07 3.75 -13.09
C PHE A 21 -14.28 3.83 -14.39
N VAL A 22 -13.69 2.72 -14.79
CA VAL A 22 -13.03 2.53 -16.08
C VAL A 22 -13.61 1.26 -16.69
N PRO A 23 -14.39 1.36 -17.78
CA PRO A 23 -15.00 0.20 -18.41
C PRO A 23 -13.99 -0.59 -19.25
N ASP A 24 -14.29 -1.86 -19.48
CA ASP A 24 -13.70 -2.65 -20.55
C ASP A 24 -14.58 -2.52 -21.80
N ASP A 25 -14.15 -1.71 -22.77
CA ASP A 25 -14.84 -1.49 -24.04
C ASP A 25 -14.88 -2.75 -24.94
N HIS A 26 -14.11 -3.78 -24.60
CA HIS A 26 -14.04 -5.05 -25.31
C HIS A 26 -14.70 -6.19 -24.53
N GLY A 27 -15.30 -5.90 -23.38
CA GLY A 27 -16.03 -6.87 -22.56
C GLY A 27 -17.26 -7.45 -23.27
N SER A 28 -17.68 -8.64 -22.86
CA SER A 28 -18.88 -9.29 -23.41
C SER A 28 -20.20 -8.69 -22.91
N VAL A 29 -20.13 -7.70 -22.03
CA VAL A 29 -21.26 -6.94 -21.48
C VAL A 29 -21.07 -5.47 -21.79
N SER A 30 -22.16 -4.74 -21.95
CA SER A 30 -22.12 -3.32 -22.32
C SER A 30 -21.52 -2.45 -21.22
N VAL A 31 -20.93 -1.31 -21.61
CA VAL A 31 -20.43 -0.28 -20.68
C VAL A 31 -21.50 0.13 -19.66
N GLY A 32 -22.76 0.26 -20.10
CA GLY A 32 -23.87 0.60 -19.21
C GLY A 32 -24.15 -0.46 -18.15
N GLU A 33 -24.02 -1.75 -18.48
CA GLU A 33 -24.15 -2.83 -17.49
C GLU A 33 -22.98 -2.84 -16.50
N GLN A 34 -21.76 -2.55 -16.98
CA GLN A 34 -20.59 -2.40 -16.11
C GLN A 34 -20.75 -1.24 -15.14
N GLU A 35 -21.22 -0.08 -15.62
CA GLU A 35 -21.47 1.10 -14.79
C GLU A 35 -22.57 0.84 -13.74
N GLN A 36 -23.66 0.17 -14.11
CA GLN A 36 -24.71 -0.22 -13.17
C GLN A 36 -24.18 -1.11 -12.05
N PHE A 37 -23.32 -2.09 -12.37
CA PHE A 37 -22.69 -2.94 -11.37
C PHE A 37 -21.69 -2.16 -10.49
N TYR A 38 -20.90 -1.27 -11.08
CA TYR A 38 -20.02 -0.36 -10.33
C TYR A 38 -20.79 0.49 -9.32
N ILE A 39 -21.90 1.11 -9.74
CA ILE A 39 -22.78 1.90 -8.86
C ILE A 39 -23.36 1.03 -7.74
N MET A 40 -23.70 -0.23 -8.02
CA MET A 40 -24.18 -1.17 -7.01
C MET A 40 -23.12 -1.48 -5.94
N ILE A 41 -21.89 -1.78 -6.35
CA ILE A 41 -20.77 -2.03 -5.43
C ILE A 41 -20.44 -0.77 -4.63
N LYS A 42 -20.43 0.40 -5.26
CA LYS A 42 -20.27 1.68 -4.57
C LYS A 42 -21.35 1.90 -3.50
N LYS A 43 -22.61 1.61 -3.82
CA LYS A 43 -23.73 1.67 -2.86
C LYS A 43 -23.60 0.66 -1.73
N LEU A 44 -23.06 -0.53 -1.99
CA LEU A 44 -22.78 -1.52 -0.94
C LEU A 44 -21.78 -0.96 0.09
N TYR A 45 -20.69 -0.36 -0.37
CA TYR A 45 -19.68 0.22 0.52
C TYR A 45 -20.19 1.45 1.26
N GLN A 46 -20.99 2.28 0.59
CA GLN A 46 -21.66 3.40 1.24
C GLN A 46 -22.65 2.91 2.31
N LEU A 47 -23.41 1.85 2.06
CA LEU A 47 -24.34 1.27 3.03
C LEU A 47 -23.61 0.68 4.25
N ALA A 48 -22.43 0.08 4.04
CA ALA A 48 -21.58 -0.40 5.15
C ALA A 48 -21.08 0.75 6.03
N PHE A 49 -20.84 1.92 5.44
CA PHE A 49 -20.43 3.12 6.17
C PHE A 49 -21.61 3.80 6.88
N ASP A 50 -22.73 4.01 6.19
CA ASP A 50 -23.88 4.75 6.71
C ASP A 50 -24.68 3.93 7.73
N GLU A 51 -24.82 2.61 7.52
CA GLU A 51 -25.65 1.72 8.33
C GLU A 51 -24.87 0.45 8.78
N PRO A 52 -23.76 0.57 9.54
CA PRO A 52 -22.91 -0.57 9.89
C PRO A 52 -23.64 -1.67 10.69
N LEU A 53 -24.71 -1.33 11.41
CA LEU A 53 -25.58 -2.28 12.11
C LEU A 53 -26.36 -3.24 11.18
N LEU A 54 -26.41 -2.98 9.87
CA LEU A 54 -26.90 -3.96 8.90
C LEU A 54 -25.94 -5.15 8.76
N PHE A 55 -24.65 -4.93 9.00
CA PHE A 55 -23.58 -5.92 8.82
C PHE A 55 -23.20 -6.62 10.12
N VAL A 56 -23.30 -5.92 11.26
CA VAL A 56 -22.93 -6.44 12.60
C VAL A 56 -23.98 -6.13 13.66
N THR A 57 -23.91 -6.80 14.81
CA THR A 57 -24.88 -6.66 15.91
C THR A 57 -24.56 -5.54 16.91
N SER A 58 -23.32 -5.05 16.89
CA SER A 58 -22.79 -4.11 17.86
C SER A 58 -21.74 -3.26 17.17
N LEU A 59 -21.63 -2.01 17.60
CA LEU A 59 -20.60 -1.08 17.16
C LEU A 59 -19.57 -0.89 18.27
N TYR A 60 -18.34 -0.55 17.90
CA TYR A 60 -17.26 -0.27 18.83
C TYR A 60 -16.76 1.16 18.68
N GLU A 61 -16.19 1.71 19.75
CA GLU A 61 -15.50 3.00 19.72
C GLU A 61 -14.38 2.99 18.67
N ASP A 62 -14.24 4.12 17.96
CA ASP A 62 -13.13 4.32 17.04
C ASP A 62 -11.82 4.59 17.79
N ASP A 63 -11.08 3.53 18.07
CA ASP A 63 -9.87 3.54 18.89
C ASP A 63 -8.62 3.20 18.05
N ALA A 64 -8.51 3.79 16.85
CA ALA A 64 -7.49 3.44 15.88
C ALA A 64 -6.04 3.49 16.42
N TYR A 65 -5.18 2.61 15.88
CA TYR A 65 -3.78 2.58 16.28
C TYR A 65 -3.08 3.90 15.92
N PRO A 66 -2.51 4.64 16.91
CA PRO A 66 -1.88 5.94 16.66
C PRO A 66 -0.48 5.79 16.04
N GLY A 67 0.16 4.64 16.25
CA GLY A 67 1.51 4.35 15.79
C GLY A 67 1.55 3.12 14.89
N PHE A 68 2.60 3.04 14.07
CA PHE A 68 2.78 2.00 13.05
C PHE A 68 2.99 0.58 13.59
N ILE A 69 3.30 0.43 14.87
CA ILE A 69 3.54 -0.87 15.52
C ILE A 69 2.28 -1.22 16.32
N LYS A 70 1.38 -2.05 15.75
CA LYS A 70 0.12 -2.43 16.40
C LYS A 70 0.34 -3.05 17.79
N SER A 71 1.39 -3.87 17.94
CA SER A 71 1.70 -4.57 19.19
C SER A 71 2.10 -3.64 20.34
N SER A 72 2.65 -2.45 20.06
CA SER A 72 3.04 -1.51 21.12
C SER A 72 1.85 -0.77 21.73
N TYR A 73 0.67 -0.85 21.12
CA TYR A 73 -0.53 -0.15 21.61
C TYR A 73 -1.25 -0.88 22.75
N GLY A 74 -0.97 -2.18 22.95
CA GLY A 74 -1.52 -2.93 24.10
C GLY A 74 -3.00 -3.28 24.02
N LYS A 75 -3.65 -3.13 22.84
CA LYS A 75 -5.07 -3.44 22.62
C LYS A 75 -5.24 -4.52 21.54
N PRO A 76 -5.09 -5.82 21.87
CA PRO A 76 -5.24 -6.91 20.90
C PRO A 76 -6.69 -7.10 20.44
N GLU A 77 -7.68 -6.81 21.28
CA GLU A 77 -9.11 -6.95 20.95
C GLU A 77 -9.56 -5.99 19.85
N LEU A 78 -8.93 -4.81 19.75
CA LEU A 78 -9.20 -3.83 18.70
C LEU A 78 -8.98 -4.44 17.31
N GLN A 79 -7.85 -5.12 17.09
CA GLN A 79 -7.56 -5.79 15.82
C GLN A 79 -8.59 -6.89 15.51
N VAL A 80 -9.06 -7.61 16.53
CA VAL A 80 -10.08 -8.64 16.37
C VAL A 80 -11.41 -8.01 15.92
N ASN A 81 -11.84 -6.92 16.56
CA ASN A 81 -13.08 -6.21 16.21
C ASN A 81 -13.01 -5.62 14.80
N MET A 82 -11.89 -4.97 14.43
CA MET A 82 -11.66 -4.46 13.07
C MET A 82 -11.78 -5.56 12.02
N ARG A 83 -11.11 -6.71 12.25
CA ARG A 83 -11.16 -7.87 11.36
C ARG A 83 -12.53 -8.51 11.27
N LYS A 84 -13.31 -8.49 12.36
CA LYS A 84 -14.66 -9.05 12.39
C LYS A 84 -15.58 -8.31 11.42
N PHE A 85 -15.52 -6.98 11.40
CA PHE A 85 -16.34 -6.18 10.48
C PHE A 85 -15.83 -6.27 9.03
N SER A 86 -14.51 -6.19 8.78
CA SER A 86 -14.02 -6.36 7.39
C SER A 86 -14.42 -7.74 6.82
N LYS A 87 -14.39 -8.78 7.65
CA LYS A 87 -14.79 -10.14 7.29
C LYS A 87 -16.27 -10.26 6.93
N THR A 88 -17.18 -9.50 7.54
CA THR A 88 -18.61 -9.59 7.16
C THR A 88 -18.84 -9.02 5.77
N ILE A 89 -18.18 -7.92 5.42
CA ILE A 89 -18.18 -7.36 4.06
C ILE A 89 -17.54 -8.35 3.07
N ASP A 90 -16.37 -8.90 3.41
CA ASP A 90 -15.66 -9.86 2.56
C ASP A 90 -16.44 -11.15 2.30
N ILE A 91 -17.15 -11.67 3.31
CA ILE A 91 -18.01 -12.85 3.13
C ILE A 91 -19.16 -12.53 2.18
N LEU A 92 -19.78 -11.35 2.31
CA LEU A 92 -20.84 -10.94 1.39
C LEU A 92 -20.31 -10.83 -0.05
N LEU A 93 -19.18 -10.16 -0.26
CA LEU A 93 -18.52 -10.05 -1.57
C LEU A 93 -18.14 -11.42 -2.13
N GLN A 94 -17.60 -12.31 -1.29
CA GLN A 94 -17.26 -13.68 -1.68
C GLN A 94 -18.50 -14.48 -2.09
N ASN A 95 -19.60 -14.36 -1.35
CA ASN A 95 -20.88 -14.99 -1.68
C ASN A 95 -21.45 -14.41 -2.97
N MET A 96 -21.31 -13.09 -3.19
CA MET A 96 -21.69 -12.46 -4.45
C MET A 96 -20.88 -13.04 -5.63
N PHE A 97 -19.56 -13.08 -5.49
CA PHE A 97 -18.65 -13.65 -6.49
C PHE A 97 -19.02 -15.10 -6.83
N LEU A 98 -19.20 -15.96 -5.83
CA LEU A 98 -19.59 -17.36 -6.02
C LEU A 98 -20.95 -17.51 -6.70
N MET A 99 -21.93 -16.69 -6.32
CA MET A 99 -23.26 -16.69 -6.92
C MET A 99 -23.18 -16.33 -8.42
N GLY A 100 -22.36 -15.34 -8.78
CA GLY A 100 -22.13 -14.97 -10.19
C GLY A 100 -21.49 -16.09 -11.02
N GLN A 101 -20.69 -16.95 -10.38
CA GLN A 101 -20.11 -18.16 -10.99
C GLN A 101 -21.09 -19.33 -11.08
N GLY A 102 -22.34 -19.16 -10.64
CA GLY A 102 -23.35 -20.23 -10.59
C GLY A 102 -23.13 -21.21 -9.44
N SER A 103 -22.26 -20.91 -8.46
CA SER A 103 -22.08 -21.76 -7.28
C SER A 103 -23.29 -21.65 -6.34
N PRO A 104 -23.67 -22.73 -5.64
CA PRO A 104 -24.76 -22.67 -4.68
C PRO A 104 -24.36 -21.84 -3.45
N VAL A 105 -25.07 -20.72 -3.24
CA VAL A 105 -24.85 -19.82 -2.11
C VAL A 105 -26.08 -19.80 -1.20
N LYS A 106 -25.87 -20.03 0.10
CA LYS A 106 -26.93 -19.95 1.10
C LYS A 106 -26.93 -18.58 1.78
N TRP A 107 -27.78 -17.69 1.28
CA TRP A 107 -27.94 -16.35 1.82
C TRP A 107 -28.62 -16.34 3.19
N ASN A 108 -27.97 -15.69 4.17
CA ASN A 108 -28.56 -15.43 5.47
C ASN A 108 -29.52 -14.22 5.43
N LYS A 109 -30.30 -14.02 6.50
CA LYS A 109 -31.32 -12.95 6.56
C LYS A 109 -30.73 -11.54 6.39
N ARG A 110 -29.53 -11.28 6.93
CA ARG A 110 -28.86 -9.98 6.81
C ARG A 110 -28.38 -9.74 5.38
N GLU A 111 -27.73 -10.73 4.76
CA GLU A 111 -27.27 -10.62 3.37
C GLU A 111 -28.44 -10.35 2.41
N LYS A 112 -29.57 -11.06 2.58
CA LYS A 112 -30.78 -10.78 1.79
C LYS A 112 -31.31 -9.36 2.00
N ALA A 113 -31.30 -8.86 3.23
CA ALA A 113 -31.74 -7.50 3.52
C ALA A 113 -30.81 -6.46 2.88
N ILE A 114 -29.48 -6.67 2.95
CA ILE A 114 -28.48 -5.82 2.30
C ILE A 114 -28.67 -5.84 0.78
N LEU A 115 -28.76 -7.01 0.17
CA LEU A 115 -28.93 -7.15 -1.28
C LEU A 115 -30.25 -6.54 -1.77
N SER A 116 -31.33 -6.67 -0.99
CA SER A 116 -32.61 -6.01 -1.28
C SER A 116 -32.49 -4.47 -1.29
N ARG A 117 -31.71 -3.88 -0.36
CA ARG A 117 -31.39 -2.44 -0.36
C ARG A 117 -30.59 -2.00 -1.60
N LEU A 118 -29.86 -2.93 -2.21
CA LEU A 118 -29.12 -2.73 -3.47
C LEU A 118 -29.98 -3.00 -4.71
N GLY A 119 -31.27 -3.35 -4.54
CA GLY A 119 -32.19 -3.66 -5.63
C GLY A 119 -32.18 -5.12 -6.08
N ILE A 120 -31.43 -6.00 -5.41
CA ILE A 120 -31.35 -7.44 -5.72
C ILE A 120 -32.36 -8.20 -4.85
N ASN A 121 -33.53 -8.44 -5.41
CA ASN A 121 -34.61 -9.22 -4.77
C ASN A 121 -34.80 -10.60 -5.41
N ASP A 122 -34.38 -10.75 -6.66
CA ASP A 122 -34.45 -12.01 -7.41
C ASP A 122 -33.02 -12.49 -7.70
N PHE A 123 -32.68 -13.68 -7.19
CA PHE A 123 -31.37 -14.30 -7.38
C PHE A 123 -31.32 -15.18 -8.65
N ALA A 124 -32.45 -15.36 -9.35
CA ALA A 124 -32.49 -16.08 -10.62
C ALA A 124 -32.00 -15.21 -11.81
N ASN A 125 -32.05 -13.88 -11.68
CA ASN A 125 -31.66 -12.95 -12.74
C ASN A 125 -30.66 -11.91 -12.21
N LEU A 126 -29.39 -12.32 -12.12
CA LEU A 126 -28.31 -11.44 -11.66
C LEU A 126 -27.92 -10.43 -12.75
N PRO A 127 -27.38 -9.26 -12.39
CA PRO A 127 -26.84 -8.31 -13.36
C PRO A 127 -25.79 -8.96 -14.27
N ALA A 128 -25.85 -8.71 -15.58
CA ALA A 128 -24.94 -9.32 -16.54
C ALA A 128 -23.47 -9.06 -16.21
N ALA A 129 -23.12 -7.82 -15.83
CA ALA A 129 -21.75 -7.46 -15.45
C ALA A 129 -21.28 -8.12 -14.15
N TRP A 130 -22.18 -8.44 -13.20
CA TRP A 130 -21.84 -9.25 -12.03
C TRP A 130 -21.39 -10.65 -12.47
N ILE A 131 -22.22 -11.33 -13.28
CA ILE A 131 -21.90 -12.67 -13.79
C ILE A 131 -20.59 -12.63 -14.57
N TRP A 132 -20.48 -11.71 -15.53
CA TRP A 132 -19.30 -11.57 -16.37
C TRP A 132 -18.03 -11.33 -15.57
N LEU A 133 -17.99 -10.35 -14.66
CA LEU A 133 -16.78 -10.06 -13.89
C LEU A 133 -16.39 -11.23 -12.97
N SER A 134 -17.37 -11.97 -12.44
CA SER A 134 -17.11 -13.14 -11.60
C SER A 134 -16.62 -14.39 -12.38
N THR A 135 -16.94 -14.48 -13.67
CA THR A 135 -16.63 -15.64 -14.54
C THR A 135 -15.51 -15.38 -15.54
N ARG A 136 -15.06 -14.12 -15.67
CA ARG A 136 -13.97 -13.74 -16.55
C ARG A 136 -12.70 -14.56 -16.25
N PRO A 137 -11.96 -15.02 -17.28
CA PRO A 137 -10.70 -15.74 -17.08
C PRO A 137 -9.75 -14.97 -16.17
N ASP A 138 -9.08 -15.67 -15.25
CA ASP A 138 -8.14 -15.13 -14.25
C ASP A 138 -8.71 -14.08 -13.28
N SER A 139 -10.03 -13.84 -13.30
CA SER A 139 -10.68 -12.95 -12.34
C SER A 139 -10.58 -13.51 -10.94
N ASN A 140 -10.38 -12.62 -9.97
CA ASN A 140 -10.30 -12.96 -8.56
C ASN A 140 -11.23 -12.06 -7.74
N LEU A 141 -11.43 -12.43 -6.47
CA LEU A 141 -12.33 -11.70 -5.59
C LEU A 141 -11.98 -10.21 -5.46
N THR A 142 -10.70 -9.84 -5.47
CA THR A 142 -10.25 -8.45 -5.38
C THR A 142 -10.70 -7.66 -6.61
N GLU A 143 -10.47 -8.19 -7.82
CA GLU A 143 -10.94 -7.55 -9.07
C GLU A 143 -12.46 -7.37 -9.08
N PHE A 144 -13.20 -8.39 -8.65
CA PHE A 144 -14.65 -8.32 -8.53
C PHE A 144 -15.12 -7.26 -7.53
N SER A 145 -14.50 -7.25 -6.35
CA SER A 145 -14.88 -6.37 -5.24
C SER A 145 -14.59 -4.90 -5.54
N PHE A 146 -13.54 -4.61 -6.32
CA PHE A 146 -13.19 -3.24 -6.67
C PHE A 146 -13.56 -2.86 -8.10
N CYS A 147 -14.36 -3.69 -8.79
CA CYS A 147 -14.83 -3.43 -10.15
C CYS A 147 -13.69 -3.11 -11.13
N LEU A 148 -12.62 -3.91 -11.10
CA LEU A 148 -11.46 -3.74 -11.97
C LEU A 148 -11.77 -4.34 -13.35
N PHE A 149 -12.57 -3.60 -14.14
CA PHE A 149 -13.06 -4.05 -15.45
C PHE A 149 -11.95 -4.05 -16.51
N ASP A 150 -11.19 -2.98 -16.68
CA ASP A 150 -10.07 -2.97 -17.63
C ASP A 150 -8.80 -3.54 -16.96
N LYS A 151 -8.36 -4.71 -17.42
CA LYS A 151 -7.17 -5.40 -16.86
C LYS A 151 -5.86 -4.64 -17.07
N GLU A 152 -5.79 -3.79 -18.10
CA GLU A 152 -4.58 -3.04 -18.42
C GLU A 152 -4.53 -1.70 -17.68
N TYR A 153 -5.65 -1.30 -17.05
CA TYR A 153 -5.75 0.01 -16.41
C TYR A 153 -4.93 0.14 -15.11
N PRO A 154 -4.22 1.27 -14.88
CA PRO A 154 -3.44 1.56 -13.67
C PRO A 154 -4.18 1.73 -12.33
N TYR A 155 -5.21 0.95 -11.97
CA TYR A 155 -6.10 1.31 -10.86
C TYR A 155 -5.42 1.75 -9.54
N THR A 156 -4.36 1.07 -9.09
CA THR A 156 -3.70 1.48 -7.84
C THR A 156 -2.96 2.80 -7.94
N SER A 157 -2.45 3.16 -9.12
CA SER A 157 -1.81 4.46 -9.38
C SER A 157 -2.80 5.59 -9.13
N ASP A 158 -4.02 5.50 -9.66
CA ASP A 158 -5.06 6.50 -9.45
C ASP A 158 -5.52 6.59 -8.00
N ILE A 159 -5.73 5.43 -7.36
CA ILE A 159 -6.11 5.35 -5.95
C ILE A 159 -5.08 6.09 -5.09
N TYR A 160 -3.79 5.79 -5.23
CA TYR A 160 -2.76 6.42 -4.39
C TYR A 160 -2.44 7.85 -4.81
N ALA A 161 -2.62 8.23 -6.08
CA ALA A 161 -2.55 9.63 -6.48
C ALA A 161 -3.62 10.45 -5.75
N TYR A 162 -4.87 9.99 -5.76
CA TYR A 162 -5.97 10.64 -5.05
C TYR A 162 -5.73 10.70 -3.53
N LEU A 163 -5.32 9.58 -2.91
CA LEU A 163 -5.19 9.49 -1.46
C LEU A 163 -3.97 10.23 -0.89
N LEU A 164 -2.88 10.35 -1.65
CA LEU A 164 -1.63 10.94 -1.16
C LEU A 164 -1.46 12.42 -1.54
N GLY A 165 -2.04 12.86 -2.66
CA GLY A 165 -1.84 14.21 -3.21
C GLY A 165 -1.50 14.14 -4.69
N GLU A 166 -2.51 14.33 -5.54
CA GLU A 166 -2.49 13.94 -6.95
C GLU A 166 -1.34 14.59 -7.74
N GLU A 167 -1.25 15.91 -7.75
CA GLU A 167 -0.24 16.64 -8.54
C GLU A 167 1.19 16.17 -8.22
N ALA A 168 1.55 16.15 -6.95
CA ALA A 168 2.89 15.79 -6.50
C ALA A 168 3.18 14.29 -6.68
N PHE A 169 2.18 13.43 -6.49
CA PHE A 169 2.30 12.01 -6.76
C PHE A 169 2.56 11.74 -8.24
N ARG A 170 1.77 12.35 -9.14
CA ARG A 170 1.94 12.23 -10.60
C ARG A 170 3.31 12.71 -11.07
N LYS A 171 3.83 13.79 -10.46
CA LYS A 171 5.18 14.27 -10.73
C LYS A 171 6.24 13.21 -10.44
N LEU A 172 6.19 12.60 -9.26
CA LEU A 172 7.12 11.53 -8.86
C LEU A 172 6.96 10.29 -9.74
N GLU A 173 5.71 9.89 -10.01
CA GLU A 173 5.36 8.75 -10.88
C GLU A 173 5.90 8.91 -12.29
N ASN A 174 5.64 10.05 -12.93
CA ASN A 174 6.12 10.36 -14.28
C ASN A 174 7.65 10.31 -14.36
N TRP A 175 8.34 10.84 -13.34
CA TRP A 175 9.79 10.75 -13.27
C TRP A 175 10.26 9.30 -13.15
N MET A 176 9.66 8.49 -12.27
CA MET A 176 10.01 7.08 -12.09
C MET A 176 9.82 6.28 -13.38
N ILE A 177 8.67 6.46 -14.05
CA ILE A 177 8.39 5.83 -15.37
C ILE A 177 9.43 6.27 -16.40
N GLY A 178 9.74 7.57 -16.47
CA GLY A 178 10.78 8.11 -17.34
C GLY A 178 12.19 7.56 -17.08
N GLN A 179 12.48 7.13 -15.85
CA GLN A 179 13.73 6.45 -15.47
C GLN A 179 13.68 4.92 -15.65
N GLY A 180 12.58 4.38 -16.18
CA GLY A 180 12.43 2.95 -16.43
C GLY A 180 11.97 2.12 -15.23
N TYR A 181 11.47 2.76 -14.18
CA TYR A 181 10.81 2.05 -13.08
C TYR A 181 9.51 1.44 -13.59
N ARG A 182 9.11 0.31 -12.99
CA ARG A 182 7.88 -0.38 -13.34
C ARG A 182 6.90 -0.33 -12.18
N ARG A 183 5.61 -0.20 -12.53
CA ARG A 183 4.49 -0.35 -11.62
C ARG A 183 4.28 -1.83 -11.31
N PHE A 184 4.00 -2.13 -10.06
CA PHE A 184 3.60 -3.45 -9.58
C PHE A 184 2.37 -3.28 -8.71
N ASP A 185 1.25 -3.74 -9.24
CA ASP A 185 0.02 -3.85 -8.50
C ASP A 185 0.03 -5.17 -7.71
N ASN A 186 -0.23 -5.08 -6.40
CA ASN A 186 -0.22 -6.21 -5.48
C ASN A 186 -1.61 -6.35 -4.84
N TYR A 187 -2.40 -7.26 -5.41
CA TYR A 187 -3.83 -7.44 -5.14
C TYR A 187 -4.19 -8.51 -4.12
N ASN A 188 -3.20 -9.15 -3.51
CA ASN A 188 -3.44 -10.17 -2.49
C ASN A 188 -2.21 -10.37 -1.60
N ILE A 189 -2.08 -9.57 -0.53
CA ILE A 189 -1.02 -9.77 0.46
C ILE A 189 -1.66 -10.38 1.71
N THR A 190 -1.68 -11.71 1.76
CA THR A 190 -2.14 -12.48 2.92
C THR A 190 -1.40 -12.14 4.22
N ALA A 191 -0.21 -11.56 4.13
CA ALA A 191 0.64 -11.24 5.27
C ALA A 191 0.35 -9.88 5.93
N SER A 192 -0.39 -8.97 5.29
CA SER A 192 -0.52 -7.58 5.78
C SER A 192 -1.95 -7.05 5.89
N ASP A 193 -2.98 -7.86 5.60
CA ASP A 193 -4.39 -7.43 5.50
C ASP A 193 -4.64 -6.25 4.52
N CYS A 194 -3.61 -5.81 3.78
CA CYS A 194 -3.69 -4.70 2.83
C CYS A 194 -4.17 -5.22 1.47
N LYS A 195 -5.29 -4.67 1.01
CA LYS A 195 -5.82 -4.85 -0.35
C LYS A 195 -5.31 -3.71 -1.24
N LEU A 196 -5.12 -3.98 -2.54
CA LEU A 196 -4.71 -3.01 -3.55
C LEU A 196 -3.48 -2.16 -3.16
N SER A 197 -2.32 -2.79 -2.98
CA SER A 197 -1.07 -2.03 -2.74
C SER A 197 -0.33 -1.74 -4.03
N LEU A 198 0.38 -0.62 -4.05
CA LEU A 198 1.13 -0.12 -5.20
C LEU A 198 2.62 -0.15 -4.88
N THR A 199 3.43 -0.60 -5.83
CA THR A 199 4.88 -0.45 -5.75
C THR A 199 5.43 0.01 -7.08
N TYR A 200 6.23 1.06 -7.06
CA TYR A 200 7.12 1.40 -8.16
C TYR A 200 8.51 0.88 -7.83
N ALA A 201 9.10 0.09 -8.72
CA ALA A 201 10.42 -0.47 -8.50
C ALA A 201 11.29 -0.36 -9.75
N ASN A 202 12.57 -0.06 -9.53
CA ASN A 202 13.56 -0.07 -10.60
C ASN A 202 14.02 -1.51 -10.89
N PRO A 203 13.68 -2.10 -12.06
CA PRO A 203 14.00 -3.49 -12.38
C PRO A 203 15.51 -3.75 -12.58
N VAL A 204 16.33 -2.70 -12.68
CA VAL A 204 17.79 -2.83 -12.76
C VAL A 204 18.38 -3.42 -11.47
N TRP A 205 17.74 -3.20 -10.33
CA TRP A 205 18.23 -3.66 -9.03
C TRP A 205 17.92 -5.13 -8.73
N SER A 206 16.78 -5.61 -9.21
CA SER A 206 16.29 -6.96 -8.92
C SER A 206 15.36 -7.43 -10.02
N LYS A 207 15.51 -8.70 -10.42
CA LYS A 207 14.55 -9.39 -11.30
C LYS A 207 13.34 -9.92 -10.55
N ASP A 208 13.46 -10.09 -9.22
CA ASP A 208 12.37 -10.55 -8.38
C ASP A 208 11.24 -9.51 -8.35
N ARG A 209 9.99 -9.98 -8.48
CA ARG A 209 8.81 -9.13 -8.32
C ARG A 209 8.75 -8.58 -6.89
N PRO A 210 8.56 -7.26 -6.68
CA PRO A 210 8.33 -6.69 -5.36
C PRO A 210 7.08 -7.26 -4.70
N THR A 211 7.17 -7.63 -3.42
CA THR A 211 6.04 -8.12 -2.62
C THR A 211 5.25 -7.00 -1.93
N GLY A 212 5.58 -5.73 -2.23
CA GLY A 212 5.08 -4.57 -1.51
C GLY A 212 5.81 -4.32 -0.18
N GLY A 213 5.50 -3.18 0.45
CA GLY A 213 6.18 -2.70 1.65
C GLY A 213 7.48 -1.97 1.35
N PHE A 214 8.00 -1.28 2.36
CA PHE A 214 9.21 -0.44 2.26
C PHE A 214 10.15 -0.61 3.47
N GLU A 215 9.83 -1.52 4.40
CA GLU A 215 10.52 -1.63 5.69
C GLU A 215 11.60 -2.71 5.72
N TYR A 216 11.30 -3.90 5.19
CA TYR A 216 12.14 -5.09 5.36
C TYR A 216 12.38 -5.80 4.04
N LYS A 217 13.60 -6.35 3.88
CA LYS A 217 14.02 -7.16 2.73
C LYS A 217 13.83 -6.46 1.37
N ILE A 218 13.94 -5.14 1.35
CA ILE A 218 13.87 -4.35 0.13
C ILE A 218 15.11 -4.57 -0.73
N ARG A 219 14.90 -4.88 -2.01
CA ARG A 219 15.94 -5.20 -3.01
C ARG A 219 15.93 -4.30 -4.23
N HIS A 220 15.08 -3.28 -4.24
CA HIS A 220 14.95 -2.31 -5.32
C HIS A 220 14.83 -0.90 -4.76
N THR A 221 15.19 0.10 -5.55
CA THR A 221 14.79 1.49 -5.32
C THR A 221 13.34 1.70 -5.78
N GLY A 222 12.72 2.76 -5.29
CA GLY A 222 11.38 3.20 -5.67
C GLY A 222 10.51 3.53 -4.47
N ILE A 223 9.21 3.38 -4.60
CA ILE A 223 8.25 3.61 -3.52
C ILE A 223 7.29 2.44 -3.39
N SER A 224 6.76 2.24 -2.20
CA SER A 224 5.61 1.35 -1.98
C SER A 224 4.55 2.08 -1.16
N ALA A 225 3.30 1.96 -1.59
CA ALA A 225 2.13 2.56 -0.97
C ALA A 225 1.10 1.49 -0.60
N ARG A 226 0.46 1.66 0.56
CA ARG A 226 -0.57 0.76 1.06
C ARG A 226 -1.61 1.51 1.89
N TYR A 227 -2.78 0.91 2.02
CA TYR A 227 -3.83 1.35 2.92
C TYR A 227 -4.03 0.31 4.04
N ASP A 228 -3.95 0.76 5.30
CA ASP A 228 -4.24 -0.07 6.48
C ASP A 228 -5.22 0.69 7.37
N SER A 229 -6.48 0.26 7.31
CA SER A 229 -7.61 0.87 8.01
C SER A 229 -7.52 0.77 9.53
N CYS A 230 -6.56 0.02 10.06
CA CYS A 230 -6.37 -0.07 11.51
C CYS A 230 -5.70 1.18 12.09
N PHE A 231 -4.94 1.95 11.30
CA PHE A 231 -4.21 3.11 11.80
C PHE A 231 -5.04 4.40 11.70
N GLU A 232 -4.73 5.37 12.56
CA GLU A 232 -5.30 6.73 12.51
C GLU A 232 -5.13 7.35 11.12
N ASN A 233 -3.91 7.23 10.56
CA ASN A 233 -3.56 7.63 9.21
C ASN A 233 -3.42 6.39 8.32
N PRO A 234 -4.49 5.98 7.61
CA PRO A 234 -4.56 4.65 7.02
C PRO A 234 -3.77 4.54 5.72
N VAL A 235 -3.68 5.61 4.93
CA VAL A 235 -2.84 5.64 3.72
C VAL A 235 -1.40 5.92 4.13
N VAL A 236 -0.46 5.13 3.65
CA VAL A 236 0.97 5.36 3.87
C VAL A 236 1.75 4.95 2.64
N PHE A 237 2.78 5.72 2.30
CA PHE A 237 3.81 5.29 1.37
C PHE A 237 5.19 5.52 1.97
N GLY A 238 6.18 4.79 1.45
CA GLY A 238 7.55 4.91 1.89
C GLY A 238 8.56 4.65 0.80
N LEU A 239 9.76 5.18 1.02
CA LEU A 239 10.90 5.03 0.14
C LEU A 239 11.45 3.60 0.27
N CYS A 240 11.57 2.89 -0.85
CA CYS A 240 12.20 1.58 -0.91
C CYS A 240 13.72 1.76 -0.97
N ILE A 241 14.40 1.44 0.13
CA ILE A 241 15.85 1.60 0.29
C ILE A 241 16.51 0.21 0.28
N PRO A 242 17.14 -0.20 -0.82
CA PRO A 242 17.63 -1.57 -0.94
C PRO A 242 18.81 -1.81 0.00
N ASN A 243 18.77 -2.94 0.72
CA ASN A 243 19.76 -3.35 1.73
C ASN A 243 19.95 -2.36 2.90
N GLY A 244 18.97 -1.49 3.15
CA GLY A 244 19.00 -0.53 4.25
C GLY A 244 19.89 0.69 4.00
N LEU A 245 19.95 1.61 4.96
CA LEU A 245 20.49 2.96 4.73
C LEU A 245 22.03 3.02 4.80
N LYS A 246 22.69 1.99 5.35
CA LYS A 246 24.13 1.99 5.65
C LYS A 246 25.01 2.39 4.47
N THR A 247 24.74 1.84 3.29
CA THR A 247 25.52 2.11 2.06
C THR A 247 25.43 3.57 1.67
N TYR A 248 24.25 4.17 1.80
CA TYR A 248 23.99 5.56 1.41
C TYR A 248 24.56 6.56 2.42
N LEU A 249 24.49 6.26 3.71
CA LEU A 249 25.15 7.08 4.74
C LEU A 249 26.67 7.08 4.59
N LYS A 250 27.28 5.95 4.17
CA LYS A 250 28.72 5.91 3.87
C LYS A 250 29.11 6.74 2.64
N ALA A 251 28.16 7.02 1.76
CA ALA A 251 28.34 7.84 0.58
C ALA A 251 27.84 9.28 0.79
N PHE A 252 27.51 9.68 2.03
CA PHE A 252 26.88 10.96 2.36
C PHE A 252 27.64 12.15 1.78
N ASP A 253 28.98 12.15 1.86
CA ASP A 253 29.79 13.27 1.37
C ASP A 253 29.68 13.50 -0.13
N SER A 254 29.37 12.45 -0.90
CA SER A 254 29.19 12.52 -2.36
C SER A 254 27.78 12.98 -2.77
N ALA A 255 26.86 13.10 -1.82
CA ALA A 255 25.51 13.58 -2.07
C ALA A 255 25.47 15.10 -2.21
N SER A 256 24.47 15.61 -2.92
CA SER A 256 24.19 17.05 -2.98
C SER A 256 23.77 17.59 -1.61
N THR A 257 23.85 18.91 -1.43
CA THR A 257 23.39 19.58 -0.20
C THR A 257 21.92 19.26 0.11
N ASN A 258 21.05 19.22 -0.90
CA ASN A 258 19.63 18.88 -0.73
C ASN A 258 19.44 17.46 -0.20
N ILE A 259 20.20 16.48 -0.71
CA ILE A 259 20.14 15.11 -0.22
C ILE A 259 20.72 14.99 1.18
N LYS A 260 21.79 15.71 1.50
CA LYS A 260 22.32 15.77 2.87
C LYS A 260 21.27 16.29 3.86
N ASN A 261 20.60 17.39 3.51
CA ASN A 261 19.49 17.95 4.28
C ASN A 261 18.35 16.95 4.46
N PHE A 262 17.94 16.29 3.37
CA PHE A 262 16.88 15.29 3.38
C PHE A 262 17.24 14.09 4.28
N ILE A 263 18.47 13.57 4.17
CA ILE A 263 18.96 12.46 4.98
C ILE A 263 18.97 12.81 6.47
N ILE A 264 19.49 13.99 6.83
CA ILE A 264 19.54 14.45 8.23
C ILE A 264 18.13 14.59 8.80
N LYS A 265 17.20 15.17 8.03
CA LYS A 265 15.82 15.38 8.46
C LYS A 265 15.06 14.07 8.72
N HIS A 266 15.29 13.04 7.90
CA HIS A 266 14.49 11.81 7.91
C HIS A 266 15.16 10.60 8.59
N THR A 267 16.42 10.71 8.99
CA THR A 267 17.17 9.63 9.65
C THR A 267 17.25 9.87 11.15
N LYS A 268 16.90 8.87 11.96
CA LYS A 268 16.98 8.98 13.42
C LYS A 268 18.44 9.13 13.85
N LYS A 269 18.69 10.06 14.78
CA LYS A 269 19.96 10.12 15.52
C LYS A 269 20.08 8.90 16.45
N CYS A 270 21.25 8.29 16.52
CA CYS A 270 21.50 7.13 17.36
C CYS A 270 21.30 7.50 18.83
N ASP A 271 20.34 6.84 19.49
CA ASP A 271 20.01 7.01 20.91
C ASP A 271 20.51 5.85 21.78
N GLY A 272 21.33 4.96 21.20
CA GLY A 272 21.86 3.81 21.93
C GLY A 272 20.84 2.71 22.22
N CYS A 273 19.74 2.59 21.47
CA CYS A 273 18.70 1.57 21.71
C CYS A 273 19.14 0.10 21.56
N ARG A 274 20.37 -0.15 21.07
CA ARG A 274 20.99 -1.48 20.87
C ARG A 274 20.25 -2.45 19.96
N TYR A 275 19.19 -2.03 19.25
CA TYR A 275 18.47 -2.88 18.29
C TYR A 275 19.40 -3.55 17.26
N CYS A 276 20.37 -2.80 16.73
CA CYS A 276 21.36 -3.29 15.76
C CYS A 276 22.30 -4.39 16.30
N VAL A 277 22.34 -4.58 17.62
CA VAL A 277 23.16 -5.58 18.30
C VAL A 277 22.33 -6.53 19.16
N GLN A 278 20.99 -6.53 19.01
CA GLN A 278 20.07 -7.32 19.86
C GLN A 278 20.33 -8.84 19.82
N THR A 279 20.89 -9.34 18.72
CA THR A 279 21.19 -10.77 18.56
C THR A 279 22.60 -11.14 19.03
N ASP A 280 23.41 -10.15 19.44
CA ASP A 280 24.76 -10.40 19.92
C ASP A 280 24.72 -10.74 21.41
N GLN A 281 24.86 -12.03 21.72
CA GLN A 281 24.90 -12.52 23.09
C GLN A 281 26.23 -12.24 23.80
N THR A 282 27.29 -11.87 23.05
CA THR A 282 28.63 -11.61 23.61
C THR A 282 28.76 -10.19 24.16
N GLY A 283 27.93 -9.27 23.70
CA GLY A 283 27.99 -7.84 24.03
C GLY A 283 29.14 -7.07 23.37
N ALA A 284 29.98 -7.72 22.57
CA ALA A 284 31.17 -7.13 21.96
C ALA A 284 30.88 -6.33 20.67
N ARG A 285 29.71 -6.51 20.04
CA ARG A 285 29.36 -5.82 18.80
C ARG A 285 29.14 -4.33 19.05
N SER A 286 29.87 -3.50 18.32
CA SER A 286 29.68 -2.06 18.34
C SER A 286 28.33 -1.66 17.74
N LEU A 287 27.79 -0.53 18.20
CA LEU A 287 26.63 0.07 17.56
C LEU A 287 26.95 0.39 16.09
N ALA A 288 25.94 0.23 15.24
CA ALA A 288 26.10 0.43 13.79
C ALA A 288 25.99 1.90 13.35
N VAL A 289 26.18 2.85 14.27
CA VAL A 289 26.10 4.29 14.01
C VAL A 289 27.03 4.70 12.87
N ILE A 290 26.56 5.62 12.03
CA ILE A 290 27.37 6.25 10.98
C ILE A 290 27.50 7.73 11.32
N LYS A 291 28.74 8.19 11.49
CA LYS A 291 29.06 9.60 11.72
C LYS A 291 29.11 10.32 10.38
N VAL A 292 28.43 11.46 10.28
CA VAL A 292 28.48 12.35 9.10
C VAL A 292 28.64 13.80 9.55
N VAL A 293 29.21 14.65 8.69
CA VAL A 293 29.37 16.08 8.95
C VAL A 293 28.58 16.87 7.91
N HIS A 294 27.78 17.83 8.36
CA HIS A 294 27.00 18.70 7.47
C HIS A 294 26.86 20.08 8.10
N GLU A 295 27.11 21.13 7.31
CA GLU A 295 27.05 22.53 7.78
C GLU A 295 27.88 22.81 9.05
N GLY A 296 28.98 22.08 9.22
CA GLY A 296 29.88 22.20 10.37
C GLY A 296 29.43 21.45 11.63
N GLU A 297 28.30 20.76 11.59
CA GLU A 297 27.78 19.94 12.69
C GLU A 297 28.02 18.44 12.45
N GLU A 298 28.32 17.71 13.53
CA GLU A 298 28.45 16.26 13.51
C GLU A 298 27.12 15.56 13.85
N TYR A 299 26.78 14.53 13.07
CA TYR A 299 25.57 13.74 13.24
C TYR A 299 25.88 12.26 13.37
N ASP A 300 25.34 11.63 14.41
CA ASP A 300 25.40 10.18 14.64
C ASP A 300 24.11 9.54 14.13
N LEU A 301 24.12 9.02 12.88
CA LEU A 301 22.91 8.53 12.20
C LEU A 301 22.73 7.00 12.29
N CYS A 302 21.49 6.55 12.49
CA CYS A 302 21.14 5.13 12.55
C CYS A 302 20.83 4.55 11.16
N PRO A 303 21.53 3.49 10.70
CA PRO A 303 21.29 2.92 9.38
C PRO A 303 20.20 1.85 9.32
N TYR A 304 19.59 1.46 10.45
CA TYR A 304 18.65 0.33 10.53
C TYR A 304 17.22 0.80 10.76
N PHE A 305 16.25 0.18 10.09
CA PHE A 305 14.83 0.31 10.42
C PHE A 305 14.54 -0.28 11.81
N PRO A 306 13.65 0.31 12.63
CA PRO A 306 12.80 1.49 12.38
C PRO A 306 13.49 2.85 12.64
N GLY A 307 14.81 2.89 12.72
CA GLY A 307 15.61 4.11 12.93
C GLY A 307 15.68 5.07 11.75
N TYR A 308 14.85 4.93 10.72
CA TYR A 308 14.67 5.97 9.70
C TYR A 308 13.20 6.05 9.29
N GLY A 309 12.72 7.28 9.10
CA GLY A 309 11.31 7.63 8.92
C GLY A 309 10.95 8.01 7.49
N TYR A 310 11.53 7.36 6.48
CA TYR A 310 11.21 7.61 5.06
C TYR A 310 9.83 7.04 4.68
N ARG A 311 8.80 7.54 5.35
CA ARG A 311 7.40 7.19 5.18
C ARG A 311 6.54 8.41 5.44
N TRP A 312 5.44 8.52 4.69
CA TRP A 312 4.55 9.66 4.75
C TRP A 312 3.10 9.23 4.49
N HIS A 313 2.17 10.06 4.91
CA HIS A 313 0.72 9.87 4.72
C HIS A 313 0.15 10.79 3.63
N SER A 314 0.97 11.68 3.09
CA SER A 314 0.66 12.56 1.96
C SER A 314 1.95 13.00 1.27
N ILE A 315 1.84 13.54 0.07
CA ILE A 315 2.95 14.07 -0.72
C ILE A 315 2.61 15.46 -1.25
N ASN A 316 3.60 16.35 -1.20
CA ASN A 316 3.57 17.67 -1.82
C ASN A 316 4.73 17.82 -2.81
N ASN A 317 4.75 18.92 -3.57
CA ASN A 317 5.76 19.12 -4.62
C ASN A 317 7.20 19.16 -4.09
N GLU A 318 7.42 19.65 -2.87
CA GLU A 318 8.74 19.65 -2.22
C GLU A 318 9.22 18.23 -1.93
N LEU A 319 8.37 17.41 -1.31
CA LEU A 319 8.69 16.03 -0.99
C LEU A 319 8.89 15.19 -2.27
N ALA A 320 8.08 15.43 -3.32
CA ALA A 320 8.25 14.76 -4.60
C ALA A 320 9.65 15.02 -5.20
N GLU A 321 10.13 16.26 -5.17
CA GLU A 321 11.49 16.60 -5.64
C GLU A 321 12.58 15.96 -4.79
N GLN A 322 12.43 16.00 -3.46
CA GLN A 322 13.36 15.34 -2.54
C GLN A 322 13.45 13.84 -2.79
N LEU A 323 12.32 13.18 -3.07
CA LEU A 323 12.25 11.76 -3.42
C LEU A 323 12.88 11.46 -4.77
N ILE A 324 12.61 12.28 -5.79
CA ILE A 324 13.24 12.18 -7.13
C ILE A 324 14.76 12.24 -6.99
N GLU A 325 15.28 13.24 -6.28
CA GLU A 325 16.72 13.42 -6.11
C GLU A 325 17.33 12.24 -5.32
N MET A 326 16.64 11.75 -4.28
CA MET A 326 17.12 10.64 -3.46
C MET A 326 17.13 9.31 -4.24
N LEU A 327 16.09 9.04 -5.03
CA LEU A 327 16.05 7.88 -5.93
C LEU A 327 17.19 7.94 -6.96
N GLY A 328 17.42 9.12 -7.56
CA GLY A 328 18.53 9.33 -8.49
C GLY A 328 19.90 9.11 -7.84
N PHE A 329 20.09 9.57 -6.60
CA PHE A 329 21.31 9.33 -5.83
C PHE A 329 21.55 7.84 -5.58
N MET A 330 20.53 7.10 -5.13
CA MET A 330 20.64 5.67 -4.89
C MET A 330 20.97 4.90 -6.17
N ASP A 331 20.27 5.19 -7.28
CA ASP A 331 20.49 4.53 -8.57
C ASP A 331 21.89 4.81 -9.14
N LYS A 332 22.41 6.04 -8.97
CA LYS A 332 23.77 6.40 -9.39
C LYS A 332 24.82 5.58 -8.64
N LEU A 333 24.66 5.39 -7.34
CA LEU A 333 25.59 4.59 -6.54
C LEU A 333 25.61 3.12 -6.98
N TYR A 334 24.47 2.56 -7.34
CA TYR A 334 24.39 1.20 -7.91
C TYR A 334 25.11 1.07 -9.25
N LYS A 335 24.91 2.01 -10.17
CA LYS A 335 25.60 2.00 -11.47
C LYS A 335 27.12 2.05 -11.30
N HIS A 336 27.62 2.88 -10.37
CA HIS A 336 29.05 2.97 -10.09
C HIS A 336 29.63 1.68 -9.48
N SER A 337 28.94 1.03 -8.54
CA SER A 337 29.42 -0.22 -7.94
C SER A 337 29.45 -1.37 -8.95
N ASN A 338 28.44 -1.45 -9.82
CA ASN A 338 28.33 -2.51 -10.82
C ASN A 338 29.34 -2.35 -11.96
N ASN A 339 29.62 -1.12 -12.39
CA ASN A 339 30.65 -0.83 -13.41
C ASN A 339 32.07 -1.12 -12.90
N ARG A 340 32.36 -0.88 -11.61
CA ARG A 340 33.65 -1.29 -11.02
C ARG A 340 33.81 -2.81 -11.02
N CYS A 341 32.76 -3.58 -10.74
CA CYS A 341 32.83 -5.05 -10.77
C CYS A 341 33.05 -5.59 -12.19
N LYS A 342 32.43 -4.98 -13.21
CA LYS A 342 32.63 -5.37 -14.61
C LYS A 342 34.04 -5.06 -15.13
N ASN A 343 34.63 -3.92 -14.73
CA ASN A 343 35.98 -3.55 -15.14
C ASN A 343 37.08 -4.37 -14.45
N VAL A 344 36.79 -5.00 -13.31
CA VAL A 344 37.72 -5.95 -12.67
C VAL A 344 37.69 -7.32 -13.36
N MET A 345 36.56 -7.72 -13.95
CA MET A 345 36.43 -9.01 -14.66
C MET A 345 36.82 -8.96 -16.15
N THR A 346 37.27 -7.81 -16.66
CA THR A 346 37.67 -7.63 -18.08
C THR A 346 39.16 -7.31 -18.24
N ASN A 347 39.92 -7.31 -17.15
CA ASN A 347 41.36 -7.06 -17.12
C ASN A 347 42.19 -8.31 -16.78
N ASP A 348 41.63 -9.52 -16.94
CA ASP A 348 42.36 -10.79 -16.87
C ASP A 348 42.52 -11.40 -18.27
#